data_AF-A0A2P6QEB2-F1
#
_entry.id   AF-A0A2P6QEB2-F1
#
_cell.length_a   1.000
_cell.length_b   1.000
_cell.length_c   1.000
_cell.angle_alpha   90.00
_cell.angle_beta   90.00
_cell.angle_gamma   90.00
#
_symmetry.space_group_name_H-M   'P 1'
#
loop_
_entity.id
_entity.type
_entity.pdbx_description
1 polymer ?
#
loop_
_entity_poly.entity_id
_entity_poly.type
_entity_poly.pdbx_seq_one_letter_code
_entity_poly.pdbx_strand_id
1 'polypeptide(L)'
;MENKVASLLAFALAMTAIVLNASPPNGDITCQTALLVLMPCKPYLESSGPPTPSVFCCNGVQNVTAQATTTEIRRSLCECFKQAAASMSIDTKKLEQLPQFCQVSIPVPLDPSIDCSK
;
A
#
# COMPACT_ATOMS: atom_id res chain seq x y z
N MET A 1 -16.88 29.40 28.22
CA MET A 1 -17.20 28.34 27.23
C MET A 1 -16.22 28.35 26.06
N GLU A 2 -15.60 29.49 25.75
CA GLU A 2 -14.65 29.68 24.64
C GLU A 2 -13.42 28.76 24.66
N ASN A 3 -12.82 28.47 25.81
CA ASN A 3 -11.63 27.59 25.89
C ASN A 3 -11.93 26.13 25.53
N LYS A 4 -13.16 25.64 25.76
CA LYS A 4 -13.54 24.27 25.40
C LYS A 4 -13.77 24.13 23.90
N VAL A 5 -14.34 25.15 23.27
CA VAL A 5 -14.53 25.17 21.81
C VAL A 5 -13.19 25.32 21.11
N ALA A 6 -12.28 26.16 21.62
CA ALA A 6 -10.92 26.28 21.10
C ALA A 6 -10.11 24.98 21.22
N SER A 7 -10.21 24.25 22.34
CA SER A 7 -9.58 22.93 22.49
C SER A 7 -10.19 21.86 21.57
N LEU A 8 -11.52 21.85 21.41
CA LEU A 8 -12.19 20.90 20.49
C LEU A 8 -11.85 21.18 19.02
N LEU A 9 -11.77 22.46 18.64
CA LEU A 9 -11.36 22.87 17.30
C LEU A 9 -9.87 22.58 17.06
N ALA A 10 -9.01 22.78 18.05
CA ALA A 10 -7.58 22.45 17.95
C ALA A 10 -7.33 20.93 17.85
N PHE A 11 -8.09 20.11 18.58
CA PHE A 11 -8.02 18.65 18.47
C PHE A 11 -8.61 18.15 17.14
N ALA A 12 -9.69 18.75 16.65
CA ALA A 12 -10.27 18.40 15.34
C ALA A 12 -9.31 18.74 14.19
N LEU A 13 -8.63 19.90 14.25
CA LEU A 13 -7.63 20.32 13.26
C LEU A 13 -6.35 19.45 13.32
N ALA A 14 -5.93 19.03 14.52
CA ALA A 14 -4.78 18.14 14.68
C ALA A 14 -5.05 16.70 14.18
N MET A 15 -6.29 16.21 14.31
CA MET A 15 -6.67 14.89 13.78
C MET A 15 -6.79 14.89 12.25
N THR A 16 -7.12 16.03 11.62
CA THR A 16 -7.12 16.16 10.15
C THR A 16 -5.71 16.28 9.55
N ALA A 17 -4.69 16.58 10.35
CA ALA A 17 -3.32 16.77 9.86
C ALA A 17 -2.54 15.46 9.61
N ILE A 18 -3.06 14.29 10.02
CA ILE A 18 -2.35 13.00 9.92
C ILE A 18 -2.64 12.27 8.59
N VAL A 19 -3.48 12.82 7.71
CA VAL A 19 -3.80 12.20 6.41
C VAL A 19 -3.55 13.15 5.24
N LEU A 20 -2.48 13.94 5.29
CA LEU A 20 -1.98 14.61 4.10
C LEU A 20 -1.07 13.66 3.31
N ASN A 21 -1.69 12.63 2.72
CA ASN A 21 -1.15 12.05 1.50
C ASN A 21 -1.34 13.12 0.43
N ALA A 22 -0.34 14.00 0.27
CA ALA A 22 -0.34 14.98 -0.80
C ALA A 22 -0.48 14.23 -2.12
N SER A 23 -1.67 14.28 -2.72
CA SER A 23 -1.91 13.77 -4.06
C SER A 23 -0.96 14.52 -5.00
N PRO A 24 -0.11 13.83 -5.78
CA PRO A 24 0.63 14.51 -6.82
C PRO A 24 -0.37 15.18 -7.79
N PRO A 25 -0.11 16.43 -8.22
CA PRO A 25 -1.01 17.18 -9.14
C PRO A 25 -1.08 16.56 -10.55
N ASN A 26 -0.14 15.67 -10.83
CA ASN A 26 0.00 14.78 -11.97
C ASN A 26 -0.64 13.45 -11.56
N GLY A 27 -1.46 12.82 -12.42
CA GLY A 27 -2.25 11.62 -12.15
C GLY A 27 -1.46 10.33 -11.85
N ASP A 28 -0.46 10.43 -10.99
CA ASP A 28 0.32 9.33 -10.46
C ASP A 28 -0.54 8.54 -9.47
N ILE A 29 -0.19 7.27 -9.34
CA ILE A 29 -0.90 6.37 -8.43
C ILE A 29 -0.75 6.83 -6.98
N THR A 30 -1.88 6.92 -6.28
CA THR A 30 -1.90 7.18 -4.83
C THR A 30 -1.86 5.88 -4.04
N CYS A 31 -1.43 5.94 -2.78
CA CYS A 31 -1.52 4.82 -1.83
C CYS A 31 -2.93 4.20 -1.82
N GLN A 32 -3.97 5.02 -1.69
CA GLN A 32 -5.34 4.53 -1.61
C GLN A 32 -5.79 3.86 -2.91
N THR A 33 -5.46 4.44 -4.07
CA THR A 33 -5.74 3.81 -5.37
C THR A 33 -5.01 2.47 -5.49
N ALA A 34 -3.73 2.41 -5.09
CA ALA A 34 -2.94 1.18 -5.15
C ALA A 34 -3.53 0.08 -4.25
N LEU A 35 -3.93 0.41 -3.01
CA LEU A 35 -4.58 -0.54 -2.11
C LEU A 35 -5.90 -1.07 -2.69
N LEU A 36 -6.72 -0.21 -3.29
CA LEU A 36 -7.97 -0.62 -3.93
C LEU A 36 -7.72 -1.58 -5.10
N VAL A 37 -6.73 -1.27 -5.94
CA VAL A 37 -6.32 -2.10 -7.08
C VAL A 37 -5.77 -3.45 -6.62
N LEU A 38 -5.11 -3.51 -5.46
CA LEU A 38 -4.51 -4.73 -4.90
C LEU A 38 -5.46 -5.54 -4.01
N MET A 39 -6.67 -5.04 -3.68
CA MET A 39 -7.66 -5.79 -2.87
C MET A 39 -7.90 -7.24 -3.34
N PRO A 40 -7.96 -7.55 -4.65
CA PRO A 40 -8.14 -8.92 -5.13
C PRO A 40 -7.00 -9.89 -4.73
N CYS A 41 -5.84 -9.39 -4.28
CA CYS A 41 -4.72 -10.20 -3.83
C CYS A 41 -4.87 -10.72 -2.39
N LYS A 42 -5.71 -10.06 -1.57
CA LYS A 42 -5.85 -10.41 -0.16
C LYS A 42 -6.10 -11.91 0.09
N PRO A 43 -7.05 -12.58 -0.60
CA PRO A 43 -7.30 -13.99 -0.34
C PRO A 43 -6.09 -14.87 -0.60
N TYR A 44 -5.27 -14.56 -1.61
CA TYR A 44 -4.05 -15.30 -1.90
C TYR A 44 -3.01 -15.12 -0.79
N LEU A 45 -2.83 -13.88 -0.30
CA LEU A 45 -1.82 -13.54 0.69
C LEU A 45 -2.08 -14.15 2.08
N GLU A 46 -3.27 -14.65 2.36
CA GLU A 46 -3.57 -15.37 3.60
C GLU A 46 -3.02 -16.81 3.56
N SER A 47 -2.58 -17.35 4.69
CA SER A 47 -1.99 -18.70 4.75
C SER A 47 -2.98 -19.79 4.31
N SER A 48 -4.26 -19.66 4.68
CA SER A 48 -5.38 -20.51 4.23
C SER A 48 -5.87 -20.19 2.80
N GLY A 49 -5.28 -19.20 2.14
CA GLY A 49 -5.63 -18.78 0.80
C GLY A 49 -5.36 -19.81 -0.30
N PRO A 50 -5.85 -19.59 -1.53
CA PRO A 50 -5.55 -20.44 -2.68
C PRO A 50 -4.03 -20.54 -2.96
N PRO A 51 -3.60 -21.58 -3.69
CA PRO A 51 -2.18 -21.79 -4.02
C PRO A 51 -1.63 -20.79 -5.05
N THR A 52 -2.51 -20.12 -5.81
CA THR A 52 -2.13 -19.15 -6.85
C THR A 52 -2.98 -17.88 -6.73
N PRO A 53 -2.44 -16.70 -7.10
CA PRO A 53 -3.21 -15.46 -7.15
C PRO A 53 -4.28 -15.50 -8.24
N SER A 54 -5.34 -14.71 -8.07
CA SER A 54 -6.34 -14.51 -9.11
C SER A 54 -5.78 -13.68 -10.27
N VAL A 55 -6.39 -13.79 -11.46
CA VAL A 55 -6.05 -12.94 -12.61
C VAL A 55 -6.22 -11.45 -12.26
N PHE A 56 -7.27 -11.10 -11.49
CA PHE A 56 -7.49 -9.74 -11.03
C PHE A 56 -6.39 -9.24 -10.08
N CYS A 57 -5.89 -10.11 -9.21
CA CYS A 57 -4.73 -9.77 -8.38
C CYS A 57 -3.51 -9.46 -9.24
N CYS A 58 -3.17 -10.32 -10.20
CA CYS A 58 -2.01 -10.10 -11.04
C CYS A 58 -2.13 -8.87 -11.92
N ASN A 59 -3.32 -8.59 -12.48
CA ASN A 59 -3.56 -7.34 -13.21
C ASN A 59 -3.35 -6.12 -12.30
N GLY A 60 -3.77 -6.19 -11.04
CA GLY A 60 -3.54 -5.13 -10.07
C GLY A 60 -2.06 -4.92 -9.75
N VAL A 61 -1.32 -6.01 -9.50
CA VAL A 61 0.14 -5.96 -9.26
C VAL A 61 0.87 -5.36 -10.46
N GLN A 62 0.52 -5.78 -11.67
CA GLN A 62 1.10 -5.23 -12.91
C GLN A 62 0.78 -3.75 -13.07
N ASN A 63 -0.46 -3.33 -12.81
CA ASN A 63 -0.87 -1.94 -12.92
C ASN A 63 -0.15 -1.03 -11.91
N VAL A 64 -0.04 -1.45 -10.65
CA VAL A 64 0.71 -0.71 -9.62
C VAL A 64 2.19 -0.62 -9.99
N THR A 65 2.79 -1.73 -10.44
CA THR A 65 4.21 -1.77 -10.83
C THR A 65 4.49 -0.84 -12.02
N ALA A 66 3.60 -0.81 -13.02
CA ALA A 66 3.72 0.07 -14.17
C ALA A 66 3.60 1.57 -13.83
N GLN A 67 2.85 1.90 -12.78
CA GLN A 67 2.69 3.27 -12.30
C GLN A 67 3.76 3.71 -11.30
N ALA A 68 4.52 2.78 -10.73
CA ALA A 68 5.63 3.06 -9.81
C ALA A 68 6.91 3.48 -10.58
N THR A 69 6.81 4.58 -11.34
CA THR A 69 7.83 4.99 -12.32
C THR A 69 8.99 5.77 -11.70
N THR A 70 8.77 6.51 -10.61
CA THR A 70 9.80 7.31 -9.93
C THR A 70 10.16 6.74 -8.56
N THR A 71 11.34 7.12 -8.05
CA THR A 71 11.78 6.73 -6.71
C THR A 71 10.83 7.26 -5.64
N GLU A 72 10.34 8.49 -5.79
CA GLU A 72 9.40 9.12 -4.87
C GLU A 72 8.07 8.34 -4.79
N ILE A 73 7.52 7.93 -5.94
CA ILE A 73 6.30 7.10 -5.97
C ILE A 73 6.56 5.74 -5.33
N ARG A 74 7.68 5.08 -5.66
CA ARG A 74 8.03 3.78 -5.08
C ARG A 74 8.15 3.82 -3.56
N ARG A 75 8.80 4.86 -3.01
CA ARG A 75 8.93 5.05 -1.55
C ARG A 75 7.57 5.29 -0.90
N SER A 76 6.73 6.13 -1.51
CA SER A 76 5.37 6.40 -1.03
C SER A 76 4.52 5.13 -1.00
N LEU A 77 4.54 4.34 -2.08
CA LEU A 77 3.85 3.05 -2.15
C LEU A 77 4.42 2.03 -1.15
N CYS A 78 5.74 1.98 -0.97
CA CYS A 78 6.37 1.09 0.00
C CYS A 78 5.89 1.37 1.42
N GLU A 79 5.94 2.64 1.87
CA GLU A 79 5.48 3.02 3.20
C GLU A 79 3.97 2.74 3.39
N CYS A 80 3.18 3.00 2.35
CA CYS A 80 1.76 2.68 2.30
C CYS A 80 1.50 1.17 2.49
N PHE A 81 2.18 0.32 1.72
CA PHE A 81 1.99 -1.13 1.78
C PHE A 81 2.49 -1.73 3.09
N LYS A 82 3.58 -1.19 3.64
CA LYS A 82 4.08 -1.56 4.96
C LYS A 82 3.04 -1.30 6.05
N GLN A 83 2.43 -0.12 6.05
CA GLN A 83 1.36 0.22 7.00
C GLN A 83 0.12 -0.66 6.82
N ALA A 84 -0.30 -0.91 5.57
CA ALA A 84 -1.43 -1.79 5.30
C ALA A 84 -1.15 -3.24 5.76
N ALA A 85 0.05 -3.76 5.48
CA ALA A 85 0.49 -5.09 5.87
C ALA A 85 0.49 -5.28 7.40
N ALA A 86 0.79 -4.24 8.18
CA ALA A 86 0.75 -4.31 9.64
C ALA A 86 -0.65 -4.62 10.20
N SER A 87 -1.72 -4.35 9.43
CA SER A 87 -3.10 -4.66 9.81
C SER A 87 -3.59 -6.04 9.33
N MET A 88 -2.72 -6.81 8.66
CA MET A 88 -3.08 -8.04 7.97
C MET A 88 -2.19 -9.21 8.41
N SER A 89 -2.78 -10.41 8.50
CA SER A 89 -2.00 -11.64 8.62
C SER A 89 -1.58 -12.12 7.24
N ILE A 90 -0.41 -11.67 6.79
CA ILE A 90 0.17 -12.05 5.48
C ILE A 90 1.09 -13.27 5.65
N ASP A 91 0.94 -14.25 4.75
CA ASP A 91 1.90 -15.32 4.55
C ASP A 91 3.07 -14.81 3.72
N THR A 92 4.21 -14.57 4.37
CA THR A 92 5.42 -13.99 3.74
C THR A 92 5.90 -14.81 2.54
N LYS A 93 5.78 -16.15 2.59
CA LYS A 93 6.21 -16.99 1.47
C LYS A 93 5.36 -16.76 0.24
N LYS A 94 4.04 -16.58 0.40
CA LYS A 94 3.15 -16.25 -0.71
C LYS A 94 3.41 -14.84 -1.24
N LEU A 95 3.71 -13.89 -0.35
CA LEU A 95 4.10 -12.53 -0.76
C LEU A 95 5.37 -12.55 -1.62
N GLU A 96 6.40 -13.29 -1.23
CA GLU A 96 7.65 -13.45 -1.99
C GLU A 96 7.44 -14.12 -3.35
N GLN A 97 6.47 -15.03 -3.46
CA GLN A 97 6.14 -15.73 -4.72
C GLN A 97 5.27 -14.90 -5.67
N LEU A 98 4.56 -13.88 -5.16
CA LEU A 98 3.61 -13.09 -5.93
C LEU A 98 4.20 -12.46 -7.21
N PRO A 99 5.42 -11.87 -7.20
CA PRO A 99 6.02 -11.30 -8.41
C PRO A 99 6.23 -12.33 -9.51
N GLN A 100 6.69 -13.54 -9.13
CA GLN A 100 6.91 -14.63 -10.07
C GLN A 100 5.59 -15.12 -10.67
N PHE A 101 4.55 -15.32 -9.85
CA PHE A 101 3.24 -15.73 -10.34
C PHE A 101 2.62 -14.71 -11.29
N CYS A 102 2.76 -13.42 -10.97
CA CYS A 102 2.18 -12.34 -11.76
C CYS A 102 3.10 -11.82 -12.87
N GLN A 103 4.28 -12.43 -13.05
CA GLN A 103 5.26 -12.11 -14.08
C GLN A 103 5.68 -10.64 -14.07
N VAL A 104 5.87 -10.08 -12.86
CA VAL A 104 6.38 -8.72 -12.67
C VAL A 104 7.79 -8.76 -12.11
N SER A 105 8.61 -7.80 -12.53
CA SER A 105 9.94 -7.60 -11.95
C SER A 105 9.88 -6.46 -10.93
N ILE A 106 10.12 -6.79 -9.67
CA ILE A 106 10.20 -5.83 -8.57
C ILE A 106 11.65 -5.86 -8.07
N PRO A 107 12.40 -4.75 -8.19
CA PRO A 107 13.84 -4.73 -7.90
C PRO A 107 14.16 -4.69 -6.39
N VAL A 108 13.17 -4.91 -5.54
CA VAL A 108 13.28 -4.90 -4.08
C VAL A 108 12.57 -6.13 -3.50
N PRO A 109 13.06 -6.70 -2.38
CA PRO A 109 12.33 -7.76 -1.68
C PRO A 109 10.93 -7.30 -1.27
N LEU A 110 9.95 -8.21 -1.33
CA LEU A 110 8.63 -7.96 -0.74
C LEU A 110 8.63 -8.50 0.68
N ASP A 111 9.00 -7.64 1.63
CA ASP A 111 9.06 -7.94 3.06
C ASP A 111 8.21 -6.91 3.83
N PRO A 112 7.25 -7.33 4.68
CA PRO A 112 6.52 -6.42 5.56
C PRO A 112 7.43 -5.56 6.47
N SER A 113 8.68 -5.97 6.70
CA SER A 113 9.69 -5.29 7.51
C SER A 113 10.65 -4.42 6.70
N ILE A 114 10.44 -4.26 5.39
CA ILE A 114 11.37 -3.56 4.52
C ILE A 114 11.61 -2.10 4.95
N ASP A 115 12.85 -1.65 4.76
CA ASP A 115 13.25 -0.26 4.91
C ASP A 115 12.94 0.50 3.62
N CYS A 116 11.81 1.20 3.59
CA CYS A 116 11.33 1.95 2.43
C CYS A 116 12.11 3.24 2.14
N SER A 117 13.10 3.60 2.97
CA SER A 117 13.95 4.77 2.72
C SER A 117 15.05 4.51 1.67
N LYS A 118 15.32 3.24 1.37
CA LYS A 118 16.45 2.81 0.53
C LYS A 118 16.06 2.51 -0.90
#